data_AF-A0A6B3ANH5-F1
#
_entry.id   AF-A0A6B3ANH5-F1
#
_cell.length_a   1.000
_cell.length_b   1.000
_cell.length_c   1.000
_cell.angle_alpha   90.00
_cell.angle_beta   90.00
_cell.angle_gamma   90.00
#
_symmetry.space_group_name_H-M   'P 1'
#
loop_
_entity.id
_entity.type
_entity.pdbx_description
1 polymer ?
#
loop_
_entity_poly.entity_id
_entity_poly.type
_entity_poly.pdbx_seq_one_letter_code
_entity_poly.pdbx_strand_id
1 'polypeptide(L)'
;RAGCAGPVADLLAEPSPGGRIRALLDRGTGVRTELGRLGDGELRYVALALVLLTGPGVLEVDAPGEVPAALQTLTVLADGLDRGLDPGQRAELLRLAARMCERGHIRLAGTVSDPSWAVGVDGVTVVHLDRD
;
A
#
# COMPACT_ATOMS: atom_id res chain seq x y z
N ARG A 1 5.07 5.53 11.05
CA ARG A 1 6.50 5.34 11.43
C ARG A 1 6.98 3.88 11.30
N ALA A 2 6.13 2.87 11.03
CA ALA A 2 6.59 1.47 11.02
C ALA A 2 6.72 0.80 9.64
N GLY A 3 6.61 1.55 8.54
CA GLY A 3 6.68 0.98 7.20
C GLY A 3 8.08 0.71 6.66
N CYS A 4 9.06 1.46 7.13
CA CYS A 4 10.46 1.40 6.68
C CYS A 4 11.37 1.55 7.89
N ALA A 5 12.64 1.14 7.75
CA ALA A 5 13.63 1.26 8.80
C ALA A 5 13.92 2.73 9.12
N GLY A 6 13.44 3.24 10.26
CA GLY A 6 13.60 4.63 10.66
C GLY A 6 12.51 5.57 10.11
N PRO A 7 12.58 6.88 10.42
CA PRO A 7 11.57 7.83 9.98
C PRO A 7 11.54 7.96 8.45
N VAL A 8 10.34 8.22 7.93
CA VAL A 8 10.10 8.63 6.55
C VAL A 8 9.47 10.01 6.63
N ALA A 9 10.19 11.00 6.08
CA ALA A 9 9.74 12.38 6.00
C ALA A 9 9.00 12.64 4.69
N ASP A 10 9.45 12.06 3.58
CA ASP A 10 8.84 12.25 2.27
C ASP A 10 9.18 11.12 1.27
N LEU A 11 8.40 11.04 0.19
CA LEU A 11 8.64 10.22 -1.00
C LEU A 11 8.63 11.12 -2.23
N LEU A 12 9.72 11.10 -2.99
CA LEU A 12 9.93 12.03 -4.10
C LEU A 12 10.10 11.31 -5.42
N ALA A 13 9.65 11.93 -6.49
CA ALA A 13 9.96 11.55 -7.86
C ALA A 13 10.83 12.65 -8.47
N GLU A 14 12.04 12.30 -8.91
CA GLU A 14 13.00 13.24 -9.49
C GLU A 14 13.43 12.81 -10.89
N PRO A 15 13.63 13.76 -11.82
CA PRO A 15 14.33 13.48 -13.06
C PRO A 15 15.75 12.95 -12.81
N SER A 16 16.17 12.02 -13.65
CA SER A 16 17.48 11.38 -13.68
C SER A 16 18.04 11.49 -15.10
N PRO A 17 19.38 11.51 -15.28
CA PRO A 17 20.00 11.60 -16.61
C PRO A 17 19.42 10.60 -17.60
N GLY A 18 19.26 11.04 -18.85
CA GLY A 18 18.66 10.22 -19.91
C GLY A 18 17.12 10.18 -19.89
N GLY A 19 16.47 11.18 -19.27
CA GLY A 19 15.01 11.33 -19.30
C GLY A 19 14.25 10.33 -18.43
N ARG A 20 14.94 9.70 -17.47
CA ARG A 20 14.33 8.74 -16.54
C ARG A 20 13.81 9.47 -15.30
N ILE A 21 12.88 8.85 -14.58
CA ILE A 21 12.47 9.30 -13.24
C ILE A 21 13.03 8.30 -12.23
N ARG A 22 13.60 8.80 -11.13
CA ARG A 22 13.98 8.00 -9.97
C ARG A 22 13.04 8.31 -8.81
N ALA A 23 12.68 7.29 -8.07
CA ALA A 23 11.86 7.41 -6.88
C ALA A 23 12.76 7.34 -5.64
N LEU A 24 12.57 8.28 -4.72
CA LEU A 24 13.46 8.52 -3.58
C LEU A 24 12.67 8.53 -2.28
N LEU A 25 13.27 7.98 -1.24
CA LEU A 25 12.79 8.04 0.13
C LEU A 25 13.65 9.03 0.93
N ASP A 26 12.99 10.03 1.51
CA ASP A 26 13.61 11.02 2.39
C ASP A 26 13.35 10.68 3.85
N ARG A 27 14.42 10.68 4.66
CA ARG A 27 14.36 10.42 6.11
C ARG A 27 14.51 11.67 6.95
N GLY A 28 14.62 12.85 6.33
CA GLY A 28 14.82 14.13 6.99
C GLY A 28 16.26 14.39 7.45
N THR A 29 17.23 13.60 6.97
CA THR A 29 18.66 13.73 7.34
C THR A 29 19.48 14.49 6.30
N GLY A 30 18.84 14.97 5.22
CA GLY A 30 19.52 15.58 4.07
C GLY A 30 20.08 14.58 3.06
N VAL A 31 20.00 13.27 3.35
CA VAL A 31 20.36 12.20 2.40
C VAL A 31 19.10 11.44 1.99
N ARG A 32 18.94 11.24 0.68
CA ARG A 32 17.82 10.50 0.08
C ARG A 32 18.26 9.12 -0.38
N THR A 33 17.40 8.13 -0.18
CA THR A 33 17.63 6.73 -0.57
C THR A 33 16.80 6.40 -1.79
N GLU A 34 17.42 5.91 -2.88
CA GLU A 34 16.64 5.39 -4.02
C GLU A 34 15.78 4.21 -3.60
N LEU A 35 14.51 4.20 -4.00
CA LEU A 35 13.55 3.14 -3.66
C LEU A 35 14.07 1.76 -4.03
N GLY A 36 14.75 1.62 -5.17
CA GLY A 36 15.36 0.36 -5.61
C GLY A 36 16.48 -0.19 -4.69
N ARG A 37 16.88 0.55 -3.65
CA ARG A 37 17.83 0.11 -2.62
C ARG A 37 17.15 -0.38 -1.35
N LEU A 38 15.83 -0.21 -1.21
CA LEU A 38 15.08 -0.69 -0.06
C LEU A 38 14.96 -2.22 -0.09
N GLY A 39 14.79 -2.83 1.08
CA GLY A 39 14.50 -4.26 1.18
C GLY A 39 13.13 -4.62 0.58
N ASP A 40 12.93 -5.89 0.23
CA ASP A 40 11.67 -6.37 -0.39
C ASP A 40 10.43 -6.01 0.43
N GLY A 41 10.48 -6.21 1.75
CA GLY A 41 9.40 -5.82 2.66
C GLY A 41 9.12 -4.32 2.69
N GLU A 42 10.16 -3.49 2.70
CA GLU A 42 10.01 -2.02 2.64
C GLU A 42 9.44 -1.58 1.29
N LEU A 43 9.93 -2.14 0.18
CA LEU A 43 9.43 -1.88 -1.16
C LEU A 43 7.95 -2.24 -1.28
N ARG A 44 7.59 -3.43 -0.82
CA ARG A 44 6.21 -3.92 -0.84
C ARG A 44 5.31 -3.06 0.03
N TYR A 45 5.74 -2.73 1.24
CA TYR A 45 5.00 -1.84 2.13
C TYR A 45 4.74 -0.49 1.45
N VAL A 46 5.78 0.14 0.89
CA VAL A 46 5.66 1.45 0.23
C VAL A 46 4.72 1.36 -0.97
N ALA A 47 4.85 0.34 -1.82
CA ALA A 47 3.99 0.17 -2.97
C ALA A 47 2.50 0.06 -2.58
N LEU A 48 2.17 -0.80 -1.61
CA LEU A 48 0.79 -0.98 -1.15
C LEU A 48 0.26 0.25 -0.42
N ALA A 49 1.09 0.88 0.42
CA ALA A 49 0.71 2.11 1.11
C ALA A 49 0.42 3.26 0.15
N LEU A 50 1.21 3.42 -0.92
CA LEU A 50 0.98 4.42 -1.95
C LEU A 50 -0.36 4.20 -2.64
N VAL A 51 -0.65 2.97 -3.10
CA VAL A 51 -1.94 2.65 -3.73
C VAL A 51 -3.12 2.99 -2.82
N LEU A 52 -3.02 2.65 -1.53
CA LEU A 52 -4.06 2.94 -0.53
C LEU A 52 -4.21 4.45 -0.27
N LEU A 53 -3.12 5.22 -0.30
CA LEU A 53 -3.13 6.65 -0.03
C LEU A 53 -3.57 7.49 -1.24
N THR A 54 -3.28 7.03 -2.45
CA THR A 54 -3.59 7.76 -3.68
C THR A 54 -5.01 7.48 -4.17
N GLY A 55 -5.53 6.28 -3.90
CA GLY A 55 -6.88 5.87 -4.31
C GLY A 55 -7.09 5.90 -5.84
N PRO A 56 -8.35 5.90 -6.31
CA PRO A 56 -8.68 5.85 -7.73
C PRO A 56 -8.25 7.09 -8.53
N GLY A 57 -8.08 8.25 -7.89
CA GLY A 57 -7.88 9.53 -8.60
C GLY A 57 -6.47 9.79 -9.15
N VAL A 58 -5.49 8.92 -8.84
CA VAL A 58 -4.09 9.07 -9.28
C VAL A 58 -3.69 7.99 -10.26
N LEU A 59 -4.35 6.84 -10.19
CA LEU A 59 -4.25 5.85 -11.24
C LEU A 59 -5.12 6.43 -12.36
N GLU A 60 -4.56 6.70 -13.53
CA GLU A 60 -5.28 7.06 -14.77
C GLU A 60 -6.15 5.86 -15.23
N VAL A 61 -7.03 5.40 -14.34
CA VAL A 61 -8.01 4.37 -14.61
C VAL A 61 -9.11 5.08 -15.36
N ASP A 62 -9.40 4.61 -16.56
CA ASP A 62 -10.57 5.07 -17.32
C ASP A 62 -11.81 4.91 -16.43
N ALA A 63 -12.25 6.02 -15.87
CA ALA A 63 -13.47 6.06 -15.10
C ALA A 63 -14.63 5.69 -16.03
N PRO A 64 -15.53 4.78 -15.65
CA PRO A 64 -16.75 4.56 -16.42
C PRO A 64 -17.49 5.90 -16.48
N GLY A 65 -17.59 6.50 -17.67
CA GLY A 65 -18.08 7.87 -17.84
C GLY A 65 -19.51 8.12 -17.35
N GLU A 66 -20.26 7.05 -17.08
CA GLU A 66 -21.64 7.08 -16.61
C GLU A 66 -21.76 6.92 -15.08
N VAL A 67 -20.65 6.65 -14.37
CA VAL A 67 -20.66 6.43 -12.92
C VAL A 67 -20.20 7.72 -12.20
N PRO A 68 -21.04 8.31 -11.34
CA PRO A 68 -20.63 9.42 -10.49
C PRO A 68 -19.35 9.11 -9.72
N ALA A 69 -18.42 10.06 -9.62
CA ALA A 69 -17.13 9.87 -8.95
C ALA A 69 -17.27 9.30 -7.51
N ALA A 70 -18.35 9.65 -6.81
CA ALA A 70 -18.67 9.14 -5.48
C ALA A 70 -18.94 7.62 -5.43
N LEU A 71 -19.28 6.99 -6.57
CA LEU A 71 -19.54 5.56 -6.72
C LEU A 71 -18.36 4.82 -7.38
N GLN A 72 -17.32 5.54 -7.79
CA GLN A 72 -16.11 4.94 -8.33
C GLN A 72 -15.25 4.45 -7.17
N THR A 73 -15.16 3.13 -7.01
CA THR A 73 -14.34 2.49 -5.98
C THR A 73 -13.19 1.73 -6.62
N LEU A 74 -11.96 2.00 -6.18
CA LEU A 74 -10.79 1.20 -6.57
C LEU A 74 -10.81 -0.11 -5.79
N THR A 75 -10.89 -1.25 -6.48
CA THR A 75 -10.68 -2.56 -5.85
C THR A 75 -9.23 -2.97 -5.99
N VAL A 76 -8.54 -3.14 -4.87
CA VAL A 76 -7.16 -3.61 -4.78
C VAL A 76 -7.19 -5.10 -4.45
N LEU A 77 -6.55 -5.90 -5.32
CA LEU A 77 -6.34 -7.32 -5.09
C LEU A 77 -4.84 -7.55 -4.82
N ALA A 78 -4.51 -7.97 -3.59
CA ALA A 78 -3.13 -8.14 -3.16
C ALA A 78 -2.80 -9.62 -2.93
N ASP A 79 -2.05 -10.23 -3.87
CA ASP A 79 -1.54 -11.58 -3.67
C ASP A 79 -0.33 -11.57 -2.72
N GLY A 80 -0.41 -12.34 -1.64
CA GLY A 80 0.57 -12.42 -0.56
C GLY A 80 0.67 -11.11 0.21
N LEU A 81 -0.43 -10.56 0.70
CA LEU A 81 -0.49 -9.27 1.41
C LEU A 81 0.53 -9.18 2.55
N ASP A 82 0.84 -10.29 3.23
CA ASP A 82 1.81 -10.40 4.32
C ASP A 82 3.25 -10.75 3.87
N ARG A 83 3.45 -11.05 2.58
CA ARG A 83 4.73 -11.56 2.06
C ARG A 83 5.86 -10.56 2.29
N GLY A 84 6.92 -10.99 2.97
CA GLY A 84 8.13 -10.19 3.18
C GLY A 84 7.97 -9.01 4.14
N LEU A 85 6.77 -8.79 4.70
CA LEU A 85 6.51 -7.75 5.69
C LEU A 85 6.86 -8.27 7.09
N ASP A 86 7.53 -7.44 7.88
CA ASP A 86 7.69 -7.72 9.31
C ASP A 86 6.35 -7.54 10.07
N PRO A 87 6.24 -8.06 11.31
CA PRO A 87 5.00 -7.97 12.08
C PRO A 87 4.46 -6.55 12.31
N GLY A 88 5.35 -5.56 12.46
CA GLY A 88 4.98 -4.15 12.59
C GLY A 88 4.50 -3.56 11.27
N GLN A 89 5.19 -3.85 10.17
CA GLN A 89 4.79 -3.45 8.81
C GLN A 89 3.39 -3.97 8.46
N ARG A 90 3.10 -5.26 8.64
CA ARG A 90 1.79 -5.83 8.29
C ARG A 90 0.66 -5.22 9.13
N ALA A 91 0.89 -5.01 10.42
CA ALA A 91 -0.12 -4.41 11.32
C ALA A 91 -0.42 -2.95 10.93
N GLU A 92 0.62 -2.15 10.64
CA GLU A 92 0.42 -0.76 10.19
C GLU A 92 -0.26 -0.68 8.83
N LEU A 93 0.11 -1.58 7.90
CA LEU A 93 -0.50 -1.62 6.57
C LEU A 93 -1.98 -1.97 6.65
N LEU A 94 -2.38 -2.91 7.50
CA LEU A 94 -3.79 -3.26 7.69
C LEU A 94 -4.58 -2.14 8.37
N ARG A 95 -3.99 -1.46 9.35
CA ARG A 95 -4.60 -0.24 9.93
C ARG A 95 -4.78 0.86 8.88
N LEU A 96 -3.79 1.04 8.00
CA LEU A 96 -3.91 1.97 6.87
C LEU A 96 -5.03 1.54 5.92
N ALA A 97 -5.07 0.27 5.54
CA ALA A 97 -6.08 -0.27 4.65
C ALA A 97 -7.49 -0.11 5.21
N ALA A 98 -7.72 -0.46 6.47
CA ALA A 98 -9.01 -0.30 7.14
C ALA A 98 -9.49 1.17 7.08
N ARG A 99 -8.64 2.12 7.49
CA ARG A 99 -8.96 3.56 7.43
C ARG A 99 -9.26 4.05 6.01
N MET A 100 -8.58 3.53 4.99
CA MET A 100 -8.82 3.94 3.61
C MET A 100 -10.07 3.29 3.03
N CYS A 101 -10.38 2.05 3.42
CA CYS A 101 -11.61 1.37 3.04
C CYS A 101 -12.85 2.02 3.69
N GLU A 102 -12.76 2.47 4.95
CA GLU A 102 -13.82 3.20 5.65
C GLU A 102 -14.24 4.49 4.92
N ARG A 103 -13.32 5.13 4.19
CA ARG A 103 -13.62 6.32 3.38
C ARG A 103 -14.46 6.00 2.13
N GLY A 104 -14.67 4.72 1.79
CA GLY A 104 -15.59 4.27 0.76
C GLY A 104 -15.06 4.28 -0.68
N HIS A 105 -13.87 4.84 -0.93
CA HIS A 105 -13.30 4.93 -2.29
C HIS A 105 -12.37 3.76 -2.65
N ILE A 106 -12.06 2.89 -1.68
CA ILE A 106 -11.18 1.73 -1.85
C ILE A 106 -11.84 0.49 -1.26
N ARG A 107 -11.69 -0.65 -1.93
CA ARG A 107 -11.95 -1.98 -1.39
C ARG A 107 -10.66 -2.78 -1.49
N LEU A 108 -10.29 -3.52 -0.45
CA LEU A 108 -9.10 -4.37 -0.45
C LEU A 108 -9.48 -5.83 -0.20
N ALA A 109 -8.99 -6.72 -1.04
CA ALA A 109 -8.94 -8.16 -0.77
C ALA A 109 -7.51 -8.65 -0.97
N GLY A 110 -7.02 -9.51 -0.09
CA GLY A 110 -5.67 -10.05 -0.22
C GLY A 110 -5.54 -11.46 0.33
N THR A 111 -4.64 -12.22 -0.27
CA THR A 111 -4.25 -13.54 0.24
C THR A 111 -3.17 -13.37 1.30
N VAL A 112 -3.20 -14.21 2.33
CA VAL A 112 -2.20 -14.20 3.41
C VAL A 112 -1.77 -15.63 3.69
N SER A 113 -0.51 -15.81 4.09
CA SER A 113 0.01 -17.13 4.47
C SER A 113 -0.39 -17.49 5.90
N ASP A 114 -0.43 -16.50 6.78
CA ASP A 114 -0.87 -16.63 8.17
C ASP A 114 -1.90 -15.53 8.46
N PRO A 115 -3.17 -15.87 8.77
CA PRO A 115 -4.20 -14.86 9.03
C PRO A 115 -4.23 -14.36 10.48
N SER A 116 -3.44 -14.94 11.40
CA SER A 116 -3.56 -14.70 12.85
C SER A 116 -3.47 -13.23 13.27
N TRP A 117 -2.74 -12.43 12.51
CA TRP A 117 -2.52 -11.00 12.75
C TRP A 117 -3.68 -10.10 12.29
N ALA A 118 -4.62 -10.64 11.51
CA ALA A 118 -5.77 -9.91 10.95
C ALA A 118 -7.10 -10.31 11.63
N VAL A 119 -7.15 -11.44 12.33
CA VAL A 119 -8.35 -11.90 13.03
C VAL A 119 -8.73 -10.93 14.14
N GLY A 120 -10.00 -10.53 14.16
CA GLY A 120 -10.56 -9.64 15.20
C GLY A 120 -10.17 -8.17 15.06
N VAL A 121 -9.52 -7.77 13.95
CA VAL A 121 -9.26 -6.37 13.64
C VAL A 121 -10.53 -5.73 13.10
N ASP A 122 -10.94 -4.59 13.67
CA ASP A 122 -12.11 -3.84 13.21
C ASP A 122 -11.99 -3.47 11.72
N GLY A 123 -13.10 -3.64 10.98
CA GLY A 123 -13.14 -3.37 9.53
C GLY A 123 -12.48 -4.45 8.67
N VAL A 124 -12.04 -5.57 9.25
CA VAL A 124 -11.38 -6.68 8.54
C VAL A 124 -12.21 -7.96 8.67
N THR A 125 -12.33 -8.68 7.56
CA THR A 125 -12.93 -10.03 7.55
C THR A 125 -11.90 -11.01 7.04
N VAL A 126 -11.66 -12.08 7.80
CA VAL A 126 -10.79 -13.19 7.39
C VAL A 126 -11.69 -14.32 6.89
N VAL A 127 -11.40 -14.80 5.68
CA VAL A 127 -12.09 -15.94 5.07
C VAL A 127 -11.08 -17.07 4.91
N HIS A 128 -11.35 -18.22 5.54
CA HIS A 128 -10.57 -19.42 5.32
C HIS A 128 -11.06 -20.10 4.05
N LEU A 129 -10.14 -20.34 3.12
CA LEU A 129 -10.42 -21.08 1.89
C LEU A 129 -10.00 -22.52 2.12
N ASP A 130 -10.99 -23.42 2.20
CA ASP A 130 -10.73 -24.86 2.17
C ASP A 130 -10.34 -25.28 0.74
N ARG A 131 -9.58 -26.37 0.63
CA ARG A 131 -9.43 -27.05 -0.65
C ARG A 131 -10.59 -28.04 -0.78
N ASP A 132 -11.42 -27.84 -1.80
CA ASP A 132 -12.37 -28.85 -2.25
C ASP A 132 -11.66 -30.15 -2.67
#